data_AF-A0A848VWU2-F1
#
_entry.id   AF-A0A848VWU2-F1
#
_cell.length_a   1.000
_cell.length_b   1.000
_cell.length_c   1.000
_cell.angle_alpha   90.00
_cell.angle_beta   90.00
_cell.angle_gamma   90.00
#
_symmetry.space_group_name_H-M   'P 1'
#
loop_
_entity.id
_entity.type
_entity.pdbx_description
1 polymer ?
#
loop_
_entity_poly.entity_id
_entity_poly.type
_entity_poly.pdbx_seq_one_letter_code
_entity_poly.pdbx_strand_id
1 'polypeptide(L)'
;MDVHANPLKPRTEFVKLTMKRAVTPRWKSRAVDLLNLEQALIARKWGALTVGKRIDTLGARYPVSLNMIVREINGSSMLSGAVSVAEAVELQIWK
;
A
#
# COMPACT_ATOMS: atom_id res chain seq x y z
N MET A 1 -19.38 0.01 22.18
CA MET A 1 -17.90 0.07 22.23
C MET A 1 -17.42 0.50 20.87
N ASP A 2 -17.34 1.82 20.66
CA ASP A 2 -16.82 2.41 19.43
C ASP A 2 -15.32 2.19 19.35
N VAL A 3 -14.95 1.11 18.68
CA VAL A 3 -13.59 0.94 18.19
C VAL A 3 -13.44 1.93 17.04
N HIS A 4 -13.07 3.17 17.38
CA HIS A 4 -12.53 4.13 16.43
C HIS A 4 -11.26 3.54 15.81
N ALA A 5 -11.44 2.65 14.83
CA ALA A 5 -10.45 2.35 13.82
C ALA A 5 -10.22 3.68 13.11
N ASN A 6 -9.12 4.36 13.46
CA ASN A 6 -8.68 5.60 12.85
C ASN A 6 -8.75 5.43 11.31
N PRO A 7 -9.74 6.02 10.62
CA PRO A 7 -9.92 5.72 9.22
C PRO A 7 -8.83 6.47 8.45
N LEU A 8 -8.09 5.73 7.62
CA LEU A 8 -7.27 6.25 6.51
C LEU A 8 -5.87 6.80 6.82
N LYS A 9 -5.15 6.32 7.84
CA LYS A 9 -3.71 6.63 7.97
C LYS A 9 -2.82 5.49 7.48
N PRO A 10 -1.93 5.74 6.49
CA PRO A 10 -0.96 4.74 6.07
C PRO A 10 0.03 4.41 7.19
N ARG A 11 0.36 3.12 7.34
CA ARG A 11 1.28 2.63 8.37
C ARG A 11 2.69 2.45 7.83
N THR A 12 2.80 2.04 6.59
CA THR A 12 4.00 1.85 5.79
C THR A 12 4.50 3.18 5.22
N GLU A 13 5.81 3.40 5.29
CA GLU A 13 6.54 4.50 4.68
C GLU A 13 6.31 4.54 3.17
N PHE A 14 6.24 3.38 2.51
CA PHE A 14 5.91 3.31 1.09
C PHE A 14 4.57 4.00 0.77
N VAL A 15 3.49 3.65 1.48
CA VAL A 15 2.16 4.24 1.22
C VAL A 15 2.13 5.71 1.65
N LYS A 16 2.77 6.08 2.77
CA LYS A 16 2.92 7.48 3.20
C LYS A 16 3.55 8.35 2.11
N LEU A 17 4.68 7.92 1.56
CA LEU A 17 5.40 8.67 0.53
C LEU A 17 4.59 8.76 -0.76
N THR A 18 4.01 7.63 -1.19
CA THR A 18 3.21 7.57 -2.43
C THR A 18 1.99 8.49 -2.34
N MET A 19 1.28 8.51 -1.20
CA MET A 19 0.16 9.42 -0.97
C MET A 19 0.59 10.89 -0.99
N LYS A 20 1.76 11.22 -0.42
CA LYS A 20 2.29 12.59 -0.41
C LYS A 20 2.66 13.08 -1.81
N ARG A 21 3.15 12.19 -2.67
CA ARG A 21 3.59 12.49 -4.05
C ARG A 21 2.47 12.38 -5.08
N ALA A 22 1.32 11.82 -4.72
CA ALA A 22 0.14 11.69 -5.57
C ALA A 22 -0.57 13.05 -5.82
N VAL A 23 -0.03 13.84 -6.75
CA VAL A 23 -0.56 15.18 -7.07
C VAL A 23 -1.69 15.16 -8.11
N THR A 24 -1.69 14.21 -9.06
CA THR A 24 -2.72 14.12 -10.11
C THR A 24 -3.94 13.30 -9.66
N PRO A 25 -5.14 13.50 -10.23
CA PRO A 25 -6.32 12.69 -9.90
C PRO A 25 -6.09 11.19 -10.08
N ARG A 26 -5.36 10.80 -11.13
CA ARG A 26 -4.98 9.41 -11.39
C ARG A 26 -4.07 8.86 -10.29
N TRP A 27 -3.07 9.62 -9.86
CA TRP A 27 -2.16 9.18 -8.80
C TRP A 27 -2.84 9.12 -7.44
N LYS A 28 -3.78 10.04 -7.16
CA LYS A 28 -4.59 10.01 -5.93
C LYS A 28 -5.43 8.74 -5.86
N SER A 29 -6.08 8.36 -6.97
CA SER A 29 -6.85 7.12 -7.03
C SER A 29 -5.96 5.89 -6.81
N ARG A 30 -4.76 5.84 -7.40
CA ARG A 30 -3.79 4.77 -7.14
C ARG A 30 -3.36 4.74 -5.67
N ALA A 31 -3.05 5.88 -5.08
CA ALA A 31 -2.62 5.95 -3.68
C ALA A 31 -3.71 5.48 -2.70
N VAL A 32 -4.99 5.74 -3.02
CA VAL A 32 -6.14 5.20 -2.26
C VAL A 32 -6.24 3.67 -2.41
N ASP A 33 -6.03 3.12 -3.61
CA ASP A 33 -5.97 1.68 -3.81
C ASP A 33 -4.84 1.03 -2.99
N LEU A 34 -3.67 1.67 -2.92
CA LEU A 34 -2.53 1.19 -2.14
C LEU A 34 -2.81 1.21 -0.63
N LEU A 35 -3.46 2.26 -0.13
CA LEU A 35 -3.92 2.34 1.25
C LEU A 35 -4.93 1.22 1.57
N ASN A 36 -5.86 0.93 0.65
CA ASN A 36 -6.81 -0.17 0.80
C ASN A 36 -6.11 -1.54 0.81
N LEU A 37 -5.10 -1.73 -0.04
CA LEU A 37 -4.29 -2.95 -0.08
C LEU A 37 -3.52 -3.14 1.23
N GLU A 38 -2.86 -2.09 1.72
CA GLU A 38 -2.17 -2.09 3.00
C GLU A 38 -3.10 -2.46 4.16
N GLN A 39 -4.26 -1.82 4.27
CA GLN A 39 -5.22 -2.12 5.32
C GLN A 39 -5.68 -3.58 5.26
N ALA A 40 -5.92 -4.10 4.05
CA ALA A 40 -6.30 -5.49 3.87
C ALA A 40 -5.18 -6.45 4.33
N LEU A 41 -3.92 -6.17 3.99
CA LEU A 41 -2.76 -6.96 4.41
C LEU A 41 -2.55 -6.94 5.92
N ILE A 42 -2.72 -5.78 6.55
CA ILE A 42 -2.65 -5.64 8.00
C ILE A 42 -3.81 -6.40 8.65
N ALA A 43 -5.04 -6.22 8.19
CA ALA A 43 -6.18 -6.97 8.70
C ALA A 43 -5.96 -8.49 8.60
N ARG A 44 -5.40 -8.97 7.48
CA ARG A 44 -5.03 -10.39 7.30
C ARG A 44 -3.98 -10.83 8.32
N LYS A 45 -2.95 -10.01 8.58
CA LYS A 45 -1.94 -10.29 9.61
C LYS A 45 -2.53 -10.41 11.02
N TRP A 46 -3.60 -9.67 11.32
CA TRP A 46 -4.33 -9.74 12.58
C TRP A 46 -5.50 -10.75 12.58
N GLY A 47 -5.56 -11.66 11.58
CA GLY A 47 -6.50 -12.78 11.57
C GLY A 47 -7.83 -12.54 10.87
N ALA A 48 -8.01 -11.42 10.15
CA ALA A 48 -9.21 -11.22 9.34
C ALA A 48 -9.18 -12.14 8.10
N LEU A 49 -10.14 -13.08 8.01
CA LEU A 49 -10.22 -14.04 6.90
C LEU A 49 -10.93 -13.48 5.66
N THR A 50 -11.75 -12.43 5.81
CA THR A 50 -12.62 -11.88 4.77
C THR A 50 -11.93 -10.93 3.79
N VAL A 51 -10.65 -10.63 3.99
CA VAL A 51 -9.88 -9.66 3.17
C VAL A 51 -9.11 -10.31 2.01
N GLY A 52 -9.11 -11.65 1.89
CA GLY A 52 -8.37 -12.39 0.86
C GLY A 52 -8.67 -11.91 -0.56
N LYS A 53 -9.95 -11.89 -0.95
CA LYS A 53 -10.38 -11.43 -2.29
C LYS A 53 -9.94 -10.00 -2.62
N ARG A 54 -9.89 -9.12 -1.61
CA ARG A 54 -9.45 -7.72 -1.78
C ARG A 54 -7.94 -7.64 -2.01
N ILE A 55 -7.17 -8.44 -1.27
CA ILE A 55 -5.72 -8.56 -1.46
C ILE A 55 -5.42 -9.15 -2.84
N ASP A 56 -6.15 -10.18 -3.27
CA ASP A 56 -5.91 -10.82 -4.58
C ASP A 56 -6.20 -9.84 -5.73
N THR A 57 -7.32 -9.11 -5.64
CA THR A 57 -7.72 -8.16 -6.69
C THR A 57 -6.76 -6.97 -6.78
N LEU A 58 -6.43 -6.33 -5.65
CA LEU A 58 -5.53 -5.17 -5.62
C LEU A 58 -4.07 -5.58 -5.81
N GLY A 59 -3.66 -6.71 -5.26
CA GLY A 59 -2.32 -7.25 -5.37
C GLY A 59 -1.96 -7.66 -6.80
N ALA A 60 -2.91 -8.21 -7.55
CA ALA A 60 -2.71 -8.48 -8.98
C ALA A 60 -2.56 -7.19 -9.80
N ARG A 61 -3.22 -6.10 -9.39
CA ARG A 61 -3.11 -4.79 -10.05
C ARG A 61 -1.80 -4.07 -9.71
N TYR A 62 -1.30 -4.26 -8.49
CA TYR A 62 -0.12 -3.56 -7.95
C TYR A 62 0.89 -4.56 -7.34
N PRO A 63 1.49 -5.46 -8.15
CA PRO A 63 2.32 -6.55 -7.63
C PRO A 63 3.62 -6.07 -6.97
N VAL A 64 4.17 -4.94 -7.44
CA VAL A 64 5.36 -4.33 -6.85
C VAL A 64 5.01 -3.70 -5.51
N SER A 65 3.92 -2.93 -5.47
CA SER A 65 3.41 -2.35 -4.22
C SER A 65 3.04 -3.40 -3.18
N LEU A 66 2.41 -4.50 -3.59
CA LEU A 66 2.10 -5.64 -2.72
C LEU A 66 3.37 -6.15 -2.02
N ASN A 67 4.43 -6.42 -2.78
CA ASN A 67 5.69 -6.90 -2.24
C ASN A 67 6.34 -5.89 -1.28
N MET A 68 6.29 -4.59 -1.62
CA MET A 68 6.82 -3.54 -0.75
C MET A 68 6.03 -3.48 0.56
N ILE A 69 4.71 -3.36 0.51
CA ILE A 69 3.87 -3.25 1.69
C ILE A 69 4.02 -4.48 2.59
N VAL A 70 4.06 -5.69 2.03
CA VAL A 70 4.26 -6.93 2.81
C VAL A 70 5.62 -6.95 3.52
N ARG A 71 6.70 -6.54 2.83
CA ARG A 71 8.04 -6.47 3.44
C ARG A 71 8.08 -5.52 4.61
N GLU A 72 7.47 -4.34 4.48
CA GLU A 72 7.44 -3.36 5.56
C GLU A 72 6.59 -3.83 6.74
N ILE A 73 5.41 -4.39 6.46
CA ILE A 73 4.52 -4.95 7.50
C ILE A 73 5.24 -6.06 8.28
N ASN A 74 6.11 -6.83 7.64
CA ASN A 74 6.90 -7.90 8.26
C ASN A 74 8.19 -7.42 8.92
N GLY A 75 8.44 -6.10 8.97
CA GLY A 75 9.59 -5.52 9.67
C GLY A 75 10.91 -5.64 8.91
N SER A 76 10.87 -5.96 7.61
CA SER A 76 12.07 -5.90 6.78
C SER A 76 12.43 -4.45 6.51
N SER A 77 13.69 -4.05 6.78
CA SER A 77 14.15 -2.71 6.41
C SER A 77 14.08 -2.58 4.88
N MET A 78 13.42 -1.52 4.43
CA MET A 78 13.45 -1.18 3.00
C MET A 78 14.73 -0.44 2.70
N LEU A 79 15.44 -0.86 1.66
CA LEU A 79 16.47 -0.05 1.04
C LEU A 79 15.78 1.18 0.42
N SER A 80 16.20 2.41 0.77
CA SER A 80 15.54 3.65 0.33
C SER A 80 15.41 3.77 -1.20
N GLY A 81 16.34 3.17 -1.95
CA GLY A 81 16.27 3.09 -3.41
C GLY A 81 15.14 2.20 -3.94
N ALA A 82 14.79 1.13 -3.22
CA ALA A 82 13.73 0.20 -3.63
C ALA A 82 12.33 0.85 -3.57
N VAL A 83 12.10 1.70 -2.57
CA VAL A 83 10.88 2.51 -2.43
C VAL A 83 10.72 3.46 -3.61
N SER A 84 11.79 4.15 -3.99
CA SER A 84 11.76 5.13 -5.09
C SER A 84 11.55 4.47 -6.45
N VAL A 85 12.14 3.30 -6.68
CA VAL A 85 11.95 2.52 -7.92
C VAL A 85 10.54 1.92 -7.99
N ALA A 86 10.04 1.37 -6.88
CA ALA A 86 8.66 0.86 -6.82
C ALA A 86 7.64 1.96 -7.10
N GLU A 87 7.83 3.14 -6.52
CA GLU A 87 6.99 4.29 -6.79
C GLU A 87 7.08 4.74 -8.25
N ALA A 88 8.28 4.79 -8.84
CA ALA A 88 8.47 5.15 -10.23
C ALA A 88 7.78 4.18 -11.22
N VAL A 89 7.84 2.87 -10.93
CA VAL A 89 7.17 1.83 -11.70
C VAL A 89 5.64 1.95 -11.57
N GLU A 90 5.14 2.16 -10.36
CA GLU A 90 3.69 2.19 -10.07
C GLU A 90 3.02 3.50 -10.50
N LEU A 91 3.73 4.63 -10.44
CA LEU A 91 3.26 5.91 -10.95
C LEU A 91 3.53 6.10 -12.45
N GLN A 92 4.23 5.14 -13.09
CA GLN A 92 4.67 5.21 -14.50
C GLN A 92 5.43 6.50 -14.80
N ILE A 93 6.28 6.94 -13.86
CA ILE A 93 7.03 8.20 -13.96
C ILE A 93 8.19 8.07 -14.97
N TRP A 94 8.68 6.86 -15.21
CA TRP A 94 9.70 6.59 -16.21
C TRP A 94 8.98 6.17 -17.50
N LYS A 95 8.88 7.11 -18.44
CA LYS A 95 8.58 6.84 -19.85
C LYS A 95 9.87 6.94 -20.65
#